data_AF-A0A0E4CRF5-F1
#
_entry.id   AF-A0A0E4CRF5-F1
#
_cell.length_a   1.000
_cell.length_b   1.000
_cell.length_c   1.000
_cell.angle_alpha   90.00
_cell.angle_beta   90.00
_cell.angle_gamma   90.00
#
_symmetry.space_group_name_H-M   'P 1'
#
loop_
_entity.id
_entity.type
_entity.pdbx_description
1 polymer ?
#
loop_
_entity_poly.entity_id
_entity_poly.type
_entity_poly.pdbx_seq_one_letter_code
_entity_poly.pdbx_strand_id
1 'polypeptide(L)'
;MPTIDYALAYDFVDPDQPTNAYRLQFRYPYRPGEDPMGPRSNPVGQLVATVKGRSPHGGTRIPISRSGVHFNAVEAAADREHWPFDPEGNTNLAEIPARIRGAGLA
;
A
#
# COMPACT_ATOMS: atom_id res chain seq x y z
N MET A 1 -2.81 2.48 15.79
CA MET A 1 -1.62 2.30 14.94
C MET A 1 -1.71 3.28 13.79
N PRO A 2 -0.76 4.20 13.67
CA PRO A 2 -0.70 5.11 12.54
C PRO A 2 -0.37 4.37 11.24
N THR A 3 -0.70 5.01 10.13
CA THR A 3 -0.54 4.49 8.78
C THR A 3 -0.06 5.62 7.87
N ILE A 4 0.85 5.33 6.96
CA ILE A 4 1.14 6.22 5.82
C ILE A 4 0.22 5.76 4.69
N ASP A 5 -0.71 6.60 4.29
CA ASP A 5 -1.56 6.33 3.14
C ASP A 5 -0.77 6.56 1.85
N TYR A 6 -0.66 5.52 1.04
CA TYR A 6 -0.20 5.67 -0.33
C TYR A 6 -1.32 6.28 -1.15
N ALA A 7 -0.96 7.29 -1.94
CA ALA A 7 -1.78 7.75 -3.06
C ALA A 7 -3.23 8.05 -2.62
N LEU A 8 -3.39 8.91 -1.60
CA LEU A 8 -4.70 9.32 -1.03
C LEU A 8 -5.77 9.68 -2.07
N ALA A 9 -5.35 10.18 -3.23
CA ALA A 9 -6.21 10.59 -4.34
C ALA A 9 -6.66 9.45 -5.27
N TYR A 10 -6.10 8.23 -5.14
CA TYR A 10 -6.34 7.13 -6.07
C TYR A 10 -7.13 5.99 -5.43
N ASP A 11 -7.96 5.35 -6.25
CA ASP A 11 -8.57 4.05 -5.97
C ASP A 11 -7.72 2.97 -6.61
N PHE A 12 -7.29 2.01 -5.79
CA PHE A 12 -6.66 0.80 -6.28
C PHE A 12 -7.75 -0.23 -6.54
N VAL A 13 -7.78 -0.80 -7.73
CA VAL A 13 -8.82 -1.76 -8.14
C VAL A 13 -8.15 -3.09 -8.48
N ASP A 14 -8.69 -4.18 -7.96
CA ASP A 14 -8.29 -5.52 -8.38
C ASP A 14 -9.12 -5.89 -9.62
N PRO A 15 -8.52 -6.20 -10.78
CA PRO A 15 -9.26 -6.56 -11.98
C PRO A 15 -10.12 -7.82 -11.81
N ASP A 16 -9.76 -8.72 -10.89
CA ASP A 16 -10.56 -9.91 -10.57
C ASP A 16 -11.74 -9.59 -9.62
N GLN A 17 -11.69 -8.42 -8.97
CA GLN A 17 -12.72 -7.91 -8.05
C GLN A 17 -12.99 -6.41 -8.30
N PRO A 18 -13.47 -6.02 -9.49
CA PRO A 18 -13.52 -4.63 -9.93
C PRO A 18 -14.51 -3.77 -9.12
N THR A 19 -15.39 -4.40 -8.37
CA THR A 19 -16.37 -3.73 -7.49
C THR A 19 -15.76 -3.27 -6.16
N ASN A 20 -14.57 -3.76 -5.80
CA ASN A 20 -13.88 -3.37 -4.59
C ASN A 20 -12.79 -2.35 -4.91
N ALA A 21 -12.94 -1.14 -4.38
CA ALA A 21 -11.86 -0.17 -4.31
C ALA A 21 -11.02 -0.43 -3.05
N TYR A 22 -9.71 -0.30 -3.17
CA TYR A 22 -8.75 -0.51 -2.10
C TYR A 22 -7.95 0.77 -1.85
N ARG A 23 -7.49 0.90 -0.60
CA ARG A 23 -6.51 1.89 -0.16
C ARG A 23 -5.22 1.18 0.17
N LEU A 24 -4.13 1.62 -0.44
CA LEU A 24 -2.81 1.11 -0.12
C LEU A 24 -2.23 1.88 1.07
N GLN A 25 -1.72 1.18 2.09
CA GLN A 25 -1.26 1.79 3.33
C GLN A 25 0.01 1.11 3.86
N PHE A 26 1.01 1.90 4.28
CA PHE A 26 2.08 1.40 5.12
C PHE A 26 1.66 1.44 6.59
N ARG A 27 1.60 0.30 7.26
CA ARG A 27 1.30 0.22 8.69
C ARG A 27 2.58 0.01 9.47
N TYR A 28 2.84 0.87 10.44
CA TYR A 28 4.01 0.77 11.31
C TYR A 28 3.68 1.23 12.73
N PRO A 29 4.39 0.71 13.74
CA PRO A 29 4.28 1.20 15.11
C PRO A 29 5.09 2.50 15.25
N TYR A 30 4.44 3.64 15.05
CA TYR A 30 5.08 4.94 15.30
C TYR A 30 5.65 5.04 16.70
N ARG A 31 6.84 5.63 16.80
CA ARG A 31 7.49 5.94 18.06
C ARG A 31 7.50 7.46 18.26
N PRO A 32 7.09 7.97 19.44
CA PRO A 32 7.20 9.38 19.75
C PRO A 32 8.62 9.90 19.52
N GLY A 33 8.75 11.01 18.79
CA GLY A 33 10.04 11.60 18.42
C GLY A 33 10.59 11.19 17.06
N GLU A 34 9.94 10.27 16.34
CA GLU A 34 10.27 9.98 14.93
C GLU A 34 9.90 11.17 14.03
N ASP A 35 10.72 11.39 12.99
CA ASP A 35 10.43 12.39 11.95
C ASP A 35 9.08 12.04 11.29
N PRO A 36 8.13 13.00 11.21
CA PRO A 36 6.81 12.75 10.63
C PRO A 36 6.88 12.43 9.12
N MET A 37 7.98 12.75 8.45
CA MET A 37 8.18 12.48 7.04
C MET A 37 8.71 11.06 6.84
N GLY A 38 7.83 10.16 6.37
CA GLY A 38 8.11 8.74 6.15
C GLY A 38 9.45 8.43 5.47
N PRO A 39 9.82 9.12 4.37
CA PRO A 39 11.12 8.92 3.72
C PRO A 39 12.35 9.16 4.61
N ARG A 40 12.25 10.05 5.60
CA ARG A 40 13.33 10.36 6.55
C ARG A 40 13.34 9.42 7.76
N SER A 41 12.17 9.13 8.34
CA SER A 41 12.07 8.22 9.48
C SER A 41 12.26 6.76 9.09
N ASN A 42 12.00 6.42 7.82
CA ASN A 42 12.13 5.08 7.23
C ASN A 42 11.67 3.94 8.16
N PRO A 43 10.43 4.03 8.70
CA PRO A 43 9.99 3.12 9.74
C PRO A 43 9.90 1.68 9.24
N VAL A 44 10.00 0.74 10.19
CA VAL A 44 9.80 -0.68 9.93
C VAL A 44 8.32 -1.03 10.10
N GLY A 45 7.73 -1.67 9.10
CA GLY A 45 6.29 -1.91 9.07
C GLY A 45 5.88 -2.97 8.06
N GLN A 46 4.70 -2.78 7.49
CA GLN A 46 4.10 -3.68 6.51
C GLN A 46 3.21 -2.90 5.55
N LEU A 47 3.32 -3.20 4.26
CA LEU A 47 2.41 -2.73 3.23
C LEU A 47 1.12 -3.57 3.26
N VAL A 48 -0.03 -2.91 3.30
CA VAL A 48 -1.35 -3.56 3.24
C VAL A 48 -2.26 -2.84 2.27
N ALA A 49 -3.17 -3.59 1.64
CA ALA A 49 -4.34 -3.06 0.96
C ALA A 49 -5.55 -3.17 1.89
N THR A 50 -6.31 -2.08 2.04
CA THR A 50 -7.52 -2.02 2.86
C THR A 50 -8.72 -1.74 1.97
N VAL A 51 -9.77 -2.57 2.04
CA VAL A 51 -11.01 -2.35 1.26
C VAL A 51 -11.67 -1.03 1.68
N LYS A 52 -11.96 -0.16 0.71
CA LYS A 52 -12.67 1.12 0.90
C LYS A 52 -14.18 0.91 1.00
N GLY A 53 -14.86 1.87 1.63
CA GLY A 53 -16.33 1.96 1.63
C GLY A 53 -17.05 1.11 2.69
N ARG A 54 -18.39 1.10 2.62
CA ARG A 54 -19.31 0.34 3.49
C ARG A 54 -19.69 -1.02 2.88
N SER A 55 -18.83 -1.62 2.05
CA SER A 55 -19.07 -3.01 1.64
C SER A 55 -19.07 -3.91 2.89
N PRO A 56 -19.65 -5.12 2.85
CA PRO A 56 -19.56 -6.07 3.96
C PRO A 56 -18.11 -6.35 4.40
N HIS A 57 -17.15 -6.10 3.50
CA HIS A 57 -15.72 -6.27 3.71
C HIS A 57 -14.98 -4.96 3.97
N GLY A 58 -15.68 -3.83 4.10
CA GLY A 58 -15.07 -2.52 4.36
C GLY A 58 -14.11 -2.57 5.55
N GLY A 59 -12.88 -2.10 5.36
CA GLY A 59 -11.84 -2.15 6.39
C GLY A 59 -11.11 -3.50 6.51
N THR A 60 -11.47 -4.52 5.72
CA THR A 60 -10.69 -5.76 5.59
C THR A 60 -9.30 -5.41 5.05
N ARG A 61 -8.28 -6.00 5.66
CA ARG A 61 -6.88 -5.74 5.35
C ARG A 61 -6.24 -6.96 4.72
N ILE A 62 -5.57 -6.75 3.61
CA ILE A 62 -4.84 -7.77 2.86
C ILE A 62 -3.35 -7.41 2.93
N PRO A 63 -2.52 -8.24 3.56
CA PRO A 63 -1.07 -8.08 3.53
C PRO A 63 -0.53 -8.11 2.10
N ILE A 64 0.28 -7.12 1.72
CA ILE A 64 0.94 -7.05 0.41
C ILE A 64 2.43 -7.39 0.54
N SER A 65 3.06 -6.98 1.65
CA SER A 65 4.45 -7.34 2.01
C SER A 65 4.49 -8.21 3.27
N ARG A 66 5.64 -8.84 3.55
CA ARG A 66 5.92 -9.35 4.90
C ARG A 66 5.97 -8.22 5.91
N SER A 67 5.78 -8.59 7.18
CA SER A 67 6.06 -7.69 8.30
C SER A 67 7.56 -7.43 8.43
N GLY A 68 7.93 -6.25 8.92
CA GLY A 68 9.31 -5.94 9.25
C GLY A 68 10.11 -5.36 8.08
N VAL A 69 9.45 -4.90 7.02
CA VAL A 69 10.11 -4.22 5.90
C VAL A 69 10.25 -2.72 6.18
N HIS A 70 11.31 -2.11 5.63
CA HIS A 70 11.50 -0.67 5.71
C HIS A 70 10.61 0.08 4.71
N PHE A 71 10.06 1.22 5.12
CA PHE A 71 9.22 2.08 4.29
C PHE A 71 9.87 2.42 2.95
N ASN A 72 11.14 2.84 2.93
CA ASN A 72 11.84 3.24 1.70
C ASN A 72 12.03 2.06 0.74
N ALA A 73 12.18 0.83 1.25
CA ALA A 73 12.26 -0.36 0.40
C ALA A 73 10.91 -0.63 -0.27
N VAL A 74 9.81 -0.41 0.45
CA VAL A 74 8.46 -0.51 -0.10
C VAL A 74 8.16 0.61 -1.09
N GLU A 75 8.55 1.87 -0.81
CA GLU A 75 8.41 2.99 -1.76
C GLU A 75 9.11 2.68 -3.08
N ALA A 76 10.37 2.23 -3.02
CA ALA A 76 11.16 1.90 -4.20
C ALA A 76 10.55 0.73 -4.99
N ALA A 77 10.01 -0.28 -4.31
CA ALA A 77 9.42 -1.44 -4.96
C ALA A 77 8.00 -1.18 -5.51
N ALA A 78 7.17 -0.41 -4.80
CA ALA A 78 5.84 -0.04 -5.26
C ALA A 78 5.92 0.89 -6.48
N ASP A 79 6.98 1.71 -6.55
CA ASP A 79 7.24 2.70 -7.58
C ASP A 79 6.05 3.67 -7.72
N ARG A 80 5.90 4.52 -6.71
CA ARG A 80 4.84 5.53 -6.63
C ARG A 80 4.87 6.51 -7.81
N GLU A 81 6.00 6.71 -8.47
CA GLU A 81 6.12 7.61 -9.61
C GLU A 81 5.51 7.01 -10.87
N HIS A 82 5.45 5.68 -10.96
CA HIS A 82 4.91 4.94 -12.10
C HIS A 82 3.82 3.95 -11.65
N TRP A 83 2.75 4.49 -11.07
CA TRP A 83 1.59 3.69 -10.72
C TRP A 83 1.07 2.92 -11.94
N PRO A 84 0.67 1.64 -11.78
CA PRO A 84 0.16 0.82 -12.85
C PRO A 84 -1.29 1.23 -13.18
N PHE A 85 -1.45 2.30 -13.94
CA PHE A 85 -2.78 2.71 -14.37
C PHE A 85 -3.35 1.72 -15.40
N ASP A 86 -4.59 1.30 -15.21
CA ASP A 86 -5.36 0.57 -16.22
C ASP A 86 -5.88 1.53 -17.31
N PRO A 87 -6.38 1.03 -18.45
CA PRO A 87 -6.95 1.87 -19.52
C PRO A 87 -8.12 2.76 -19.07
N GLU A 88 -8.82 2.37 -18.01
CA GLU A 88 -9.92 3.09 -17.39
C GLU A 88 -9.45 4.19 -16.42
N GLY A 89 -8.14 4.28 -16.15
CA GLY A 89 -7.51 5.28 -15.29
C GLY A 89 -7.46 4.93 -13.80
N ASN A 90 -7.86 3.73 -13.40
CA ASN A 90 -7.69 3.24 -12.03
C ASN A 90 -6.28 2.69 -11.82
N THR A 91 -5.83 2.58 -10.58
CA THR A 91 -4.55 1.93 -10.29
C THR A 91 -4.75 0.42 -10.12
N ASN A 92 -4.17 -0.38 -10.99
CA ASN A 92 -4.22 -1.84 -10.94
C ASN A 92 -3.53 -2.36 -9.66
N LEU A 93 -4.33 -2.84 -8.71
CA LEU A 93 -3.83 -3.34 -7.44
C LEU A 93 -2.99 -4.60 -7.62
N ALA A 94 -3.31 -5.47 -8.58
CA ALA A 94 -2.66 -6.78 -8.74
C ALA A 94 -1.17 -6.68 -9.11
N GLU A 95 -0.76 -5.58 -9.74
CA GLU A 95 0.63 -5.33 -10.08
C GLU A 95 1.49 -4.98 -8.86
N ILE A 96 0.93 -4.34 -7.84
CA ILE A 96 1.70 -3.92 -6.66
C ILE A 96 2.25 -5.14 -5.88
N PRO A 97 1.45 -6.17 -5.53
CA PRO A 97 1.97 -7.42 -4.97
C PRO A 97 3.04 -8.10 -5.84
N ALA A 98 2.95 -7.99 -7.17
CA ALA A 98 3.94 -8.59 -8.07
C ALA A 98 5.28 -7.84 -7.97
N ARG A 99 5.26 -6.51 -7.98
CA ARG A 99 6.47 -5.67 -7.80
C ARG A 99 7.12 -5.91 -6.43
N ILE A 100 6.31 -5.96 -5.37
CA ILE A 100 6.76 -6.22 -3.99
C ILE A 100 7.38 -7.63 -3.86
N ARG A 101 6.79 -8.65 -4.51
CA ARG A 101 7.39 -9.99 -4.61
C ARG A 101 8.70 -9.99 -5.38
N GLY A 102 8.76 -9.30 -6.52
CA GLY A 102 9.98 -9.17 -7.33
C GLY A 102 11.14 -8.50 -6.58
N ALA A 103 10.84 -7.57 -5.67
CA ALA A 103 11.81 -6.94 -4.79
C ALA A 103 12.20 -7.81 -3.56
N GLY A 104 11.62 -9.01 -3.43
CA GLY A 104 11.89 -9.89 -2.30
C GLY A 104 11.36 -9.33 -0.98
N LEU A 105 10.24 -8.61 -1.00
CA LEU A 105 9.60 -7.97 0.17
C LEU A 105 8.28 -8.64 0.59
N ALA A 106 7.84 -9.68 -0.12
CA ALA A 106 6.68 -10.49 0.26
C ALA A 106 6.93 -11.33 1.51
#